data_AF-A0AAV5JP74-F1
#
_entry.id   AF-A0AAV5JP74-F1
#
_cell.length_a   1.000
_cell.length_b   1.000
_cell.length_c   1.000
_cell.angle_alpha   90.00
_cell.angle_beta   90.00
_cell.angle_gamma   90.00
#
_symmetry.space_group_name_H-M   'P 1'
#
loop_
_entity.id
_entity.type
_entity.pdbx_description
1 polymer ?
#
loop_
_entity_poly.entity_id
_entity_poly.type
_entity_poly.pdbx_seq_one_letter_code
_entity_poly.pdbx_strand_id
1 'polypeptide(L)' 'MVQVALLCTQFNPTHRPKMSEVLRMLEGDGLAEKWEASQKVETPRFRSCENLPQRYTNFIEESSLVEAMELSGPR' A
#
# COMPACT_ATOMS: atom_id res chain seq x y z
N MET A 1 -6.34 3.05 12.57
CA MET A 1 -4.87 3.07 12.45
C MET A 1 -4.35 2.26 11.25
N VAL A 2 -4.75 0.99 11.09
CA VAL A 2 -4.31 0.15 9.94
C VAL A 2 -4.60 0.80 8.58
N GLN A 3 -5.76 1.43 8.40
CA GLN A 3 -6.12 2.13 7.16
C GLN A 3 -5.14 3.24 6.78
N VAL A 4 -4.61 3.99 7.75
CA VAL A 4 -3.60 5.04 7.51
C VAL A 4 -2.31 4.40 6.99
N ALA A 5 -1.87 3.30 7.62
CA ALA A 5 -0.68 2.56 7.19
C ALA A 5 -0.82 2.05 5.75
N LEU A 6 -1.96 1.45 5.42
CA LEU A 6 -2.26 0.96 4.07
C LEU A 6 -2.25 2.08 3.03
N LEU A 7 -2.81 3.25 3.36
CA LEU A 7 -2.78 4.43 2.48
C LEU A 7 -1.35 4.95 2.24
N CYS A 8 -0.47 4.88 3.24
CA CYS A 8 0.94 5.29 3.14
C CYS A 8 1.81 4.32 2.33
N THR A 9 1.43 3.04 2.26
CA THR A 9 2.18 2.00 1.54
C THR A 9 1.63 1.70 0.14
N GLN A 10 0.72 2.54 -0.37
CA GLN A 10 0.17 2.36 -1.72
C GLN A 10 1.27 2.24 -2.78
N PHE A 11 1.03 1.36 -3.74
CA PHE A 11 2.01 1.05 -4.78
C PHE A 11 2.41 2.30 -5.56
N ASN A 12 1.42 3.09 -5.99
CA ASN A 12 1.67 4.34 -6.70
C ASN A 12 2.06 5.46 -5.70
N PRO A 13 3.27 6.04 -5.80
CA PRO A 13 3.70 7.10 -4.88
C PRO A 13 2.83 8.36 -4.97
N THR A 14 2.14 8.61 -6.08
CA THR A 14 1.25 9.78 -6.20
C THR A 14 -0.03 9.66 -5.38
N HIS A 15 -0.42 8.44 -5.00
CA HIS A 15 -1.62 8.22 -4.17
C HIS A 15 -1.31 8.23 -2.67
N ARG A 16 -0.02 8.22 -2.29
CA ARG A 16 0.37 8.27 -0.88
C ARG A 16 0.04 9.64 -0.30
N PRO A 17 -0.60 9.71 0.88
CA PRO A 17 -0.94 10.98 1.50
C PRO A 17 0.31 11.74 1.94
N LYS A 18 0.22 13.07 1.95
CA LYS A 18 1.26 13.92 2.54
C LYS A 18 1.27 13.75 4.06
N MET A 19 2.43 13.97 4.70
CA MET A 19 2.53 13.87 6.17
C MET A 19 1.54 14.77 6.92
N SER A 20 1.25 15.97 6.41
CA SER A 20 0.23 16.85 6.99
C SER A 20 -1.17 16.24 6.96
N GLU A 21 -1.48 15.45 5.93
CA GLU A 21 -2.77 14.77 5.81
C GLU A 21 -2.82 13.53 6.69
N VAL A 22 -1.71 12.80 6.81
CA VAL A 22 -1.57 11.68 7.75
C VAL A 22 -1.85 12.16 9.17
N LEU A 23 -1.29 13.30 9.58
CA LEU A 23 -1.56 13.88 10.90
C LEU A 23 -3.04 14.20 11.10
N ARG A 24 -3.69 14.85 10.13
CA ARG A 24 -5.15 15.11 10.19
C ARG A 24 -5.97 13.83 10.31
N MET A 25 -5.60 12.80 9.57
CA MET A 25 -6.26 11.49 9.64
C MET A 25 -6.05 10.80 11.00
N LEU A 26 -4.90 11.01 11.63
CA LEU A 26 -4.62 10.52 12.99
C LEU A 26 -5.36 11.32 14.06
N GLU A 27 -5.61 12.59 13.82
CA GLU A 27 -6.44 13.46 14.66
C GLU A 27 -7.96 13.18 14.50
N GLY A 28 -8.34 12.36 13.51
CA GLY A 28 -9.71 11.88 13.30
C GLY A 28 -10.45 12.50 12.12
N ASP A 29 -9.77 13.30 11.29
CA ASP A 29 -10.38 14.04 10.19
C ASP A 29 -10.14 13.36 8.82
N GLY A 30 -11.20 13.19 8.03
CA GLY A 30 -11.12 12.82 6.60
C GLY A 30 -10.60 11.41 6.25
N LEU A 31 -10.36 10.52 7.24
CA LEU A 31 -9.86 9.16 6.98
C LEU A 31 -10.87 8.29 6.21
N ALA A 32 -12.16 8.31 6.60
CA ALA A 32 -13.18 7.45 5.99
C ALA A 32 -13.37 7.75 4.49
N GLU A 33 -13.51 9.03 4.14
CA GLU A 33 -13.70 9.49 2.77
C GLU A 33 -12.51 9.14 1.87
N LYS A 34 -11.29 9.36 2.37
CA LYS A 34 -10.06 9.00 1.65
C LYS A 34 -9.89 7.50 1.48
N TRP A 35 -10.21 6.73 2.52
CA TRP A 35 -10.16 5.28 2.47
C TRP A 35 -11.12 4.72 1.42
N GLU A 36 -12.36 5.21 1.38
CA GLU A 36 -13.35 4.81 0.39
C GLU A 36 -12.93 5.19 -1.04
N ALA A 37 -12.37 6.40 -1.23
CA ALA A 37 -11.85 6.82 -2.53
C ALA A 37 -10.72 5.89 -3.01
N SER A 38 -9.83 5.48 -2.09
CA SER A 38 -8.70 4.62 -2.43
C SER A 38 -9.14 3.19 -2.75
N GLN A 39 -10.16 2.66 -2.06
CA GLN A 39 -10.75 1.34 -2.38
C GLN A 39 -11.45 1.29 -3.74
N LYS A 40 -12.02 2.41 -4.21
CA LYS A 40 -12.61 2.50 -5.56
C LYS A 40 -11.56 2.45 -6.66
N VAL A 41 -10.38 3.01 -6.39
CA VAL A 41 -9.24 3.02 -7.32
C VAL A 41 -8.48 1.69 -7.25
N GLU A 42 -8.35 1.12 -6.05
CA GLU A 42 -7.71 -0.15 -5.75
C GLU A 42 -8.74 -1.26 -5.52
N THR A 43 -9.56 -1.57 -6.51
CA THR A 43 -10.09 -2.94 -6.63
C THR A 43 -9.15 -3.78 -7.50
N PRO A 44 -7.97 -4.21 -7.03
CA PRO A 44 -7.35 -5.36 -7.62
C PRO A 44 -8.07 -6.57 -7.02
N ARG A 45 -9.04 -7.13 -7.75
CA ARG A 45 -8.89 -8.57 -7.93
C ARG A 45 -7.48 -8.72 -8.44
N PHE A 46 -6.65 -9.52 -7.78
CA PHE A 46 -5.30 -9.95 -8.17
C PHE A 46 -5.17 -10.23 -9.69
N ARG A 47 -5.23 -9.20 -10.52
CA ARG A 47 -5.31 -9.29 -11.97
C ARG A 47 -4.75 -7.99 -12.50
N SER A 48 -3.49 -8.14 -12.87
CA SER A 48 -2.86 -7.43 -13.97
C SER A 48 -2.42 -6.01 -13.62
N CYS A 49 -1.27 -5.91 -12.97
CA CYS A 49 0.03 -5.58 -13.58
C CYS A 49 0.08 -4.91 -14.99
N GLU A 50 -0.99 -4.29 -15.53
CA GLU A 50 -0.98 -3.79 -16.92
C GLU A 50 -0.26 -2.44 -17.09
N ASN A 51 0.18 -1.82 -16.00
CA ASN A 51 0.95 -0.57 -16.02
C ASN A 51 2.28 -0.69 -15.29
N LEU A 52 2.85 -1.88 -15.22
CA LEU A 52 4.18 -2.08 -14.67
C LEU A 52 5.21 -2.04 -15.80
N PRO A 53 6.18 -1.10 -15.80
CA PRO A 53 7.29 -1.18 -16.73
C PRO A 53 7.92 -2.57 -16.61
N GLN A 54 8.18 -3.25 -17.73
CA GLN A 54 8.70 -4.63 -17.79
C GLN A 54 9.94 -4.90 -16.93
N ARG A 55 10.64 -3.86 -16.44
CA ARG A 55 11.75 -4.00 -15.50
C ARG A 55 11.35 -4.28 -14.05
N TYR A 56 10.10 -3.97 -13.68
CA TYR A 56 9.59 -4.16 -12.32
C TYR A 56 8.73 -5.44 -12.22
N THR A 57 8.17 -5.94 -13.33
CA THR A 57 7.51 -7.27 -13.39
C THR A 57 8.47 -8.39 -12.98
N ASN A 58 9.72 -8.33 -13.47
CA ASN A 58 10.73 -9.35 -13.18
C ASN A 58 11.15 -9.35 -11.69
N PHE A 59 11.09 -8.18 -11.03
CA PHE A 59 11.39 -8.07 -9.59
C PHE A 59 10.25 -8.63 -8.73
N ILE A 60 9.01 -8.55 -9.20
CA ILE A 60 7.81 -9.08 -8.52
C ILE A 60 7.61 -10.57 -8.78
N GLU A 61 8.05 -11.10 -9.92
CA GLU A 61 7.96 -12.52 -10.23
C GLU A 61 9.04 -13.34 -9.48
N GLU A 62 10.25 -12.78 -9.26
CA GLU A 62 11.24 -13.38 -8.35
C GLU A 62 10.97 -13.07 -6.87
N SER A 63 10.24 -11.99 -6.56
CA SER A 63 9.80 -11.67 -5.20
C SER A 63 8.35 -12.08 -5.03
N SER A 64 8.13 -13.36 -4.74
CA SER A 64 6.87 -13.87 -4.21
C SER A 64 6.52 -13.14 -2.90
N LEU A 65 5.89 -11.97 -3.01
CA LEU A 65 5.09 -11.29 -2.01
C LEU A 65 5.57 -11.51 -0.57
N VAL A 66 6.75 -10.95 -0.25
CA VAL A 66 7.32 -10.93 1.11
C VAL A 66 7.33 -12.31 1.76
N GLU A 67 8.41 -13.06 1.56
CA GLU A 67 8.75 -14.14 2.51
C GLU A 67 8.74 -13.50 3.91
N ALA A 68 7.80 -13.91 4.76
CA ALA A 68 7.73 -13.44 6.12
C ALA A 68 9.06 -13.79 6.76
N MET A 69 9.90 -12.77 6.97
CA MET A 69 11.20 -12.93 7.57
C MET A 69 10.95 -13.40 9.00
N GLU A 70 11.07 -14.71 9.24
CA GLU A 70 10.86 -15.37 10.53
C GLU A 70 11.80 -14.72 11.58
N LEU A 71 11.31 -13.70 12.29
CA LEU A 71 12.05 -13.03 13.36
C LEU A 71 11.92 -13.83 14.66
N SER A 72 12.40 -15.08 14.67
CA SER A 72 12.85 -15.71 15.91
C SER A 72 13.91 -16.79 15.62
N GLY A 73 15.18 -16.38 15.61
CA GLY A 73 16.27 -17.28 15.93
C GLY A 73 16.29 -17.59 17.44
N PRO A 74 16.87 -18.72 17.86
CA PRO A 74 16.81 -19.18 19.26
C PRO A 74 17.58 -18.25 20.20
N ARG A 75 17.03 -18.07 21.41
CA ARG A 75 17.66 -17.36 22.54
C ARG A 75 18.78 -18.18 23.19
#